data_AF-A0AB37XMK6-F1
#
_entry.id   AF-A0AB37XMK6-F1
#
_cell.length_a   1.000
_cell.length_b   1.000
_cell.length_c   1.000
_cell.angle_alpha   90.00
_cell.angle_beta   90.00
_cell.angle_gamma   90.00
#
_symmetry.space_group_name_H-M   'P 1'
#
loop_
_entity.id
_entity.type
_entity.pdbx_description
1 polymer ?
#
loop_
_entity_poly.entity_id
_entity_poly.type
_entity_poly.pdbx_seq_one_letter_code
_entity_poly.pdbx_strand_id
1 'polypeptide(L)' 'DALTRPFEPSQFNFKTTAELEPFLGVLGQERAVEALQFGVAMPRPGYNVYVMGEPGPGRFSFVRRYLKAEGKRLQ' A
#
# COMPACT_ATOMS: atom_id res chain seq x y z
N ASP A 1 10.15 -31.22 11.34
CA ASP A 1 9.21 -31.29 10.20
C ASP A 1 7.89 -30.54 10.40
N ALA A 2 7.40 -30.30 11.62
CA ALA A 2 6.15 -29.54 11.85
C ALA A 2 6.32 -28.00 12.02
N LEU A 3 7.53 -27.46 11.87
CA LEU A 3 7.86 -26.05 12.16
C LEU A 3 8.20 -25.22 10.91
N THR A 4 8.29 -25.84 9.74
CA THR A 4 8.59 -25.14 8.49
C THR A 4 7.51 -25.40 7.47
N ARG A 5 7.28 -24.42 6.60
CA ARG A 5 6.41 -24.56 5.44
C ARG A 5 7.30 -24.52 4.20
N PRO A 6 7.71 -25.69 3.67
CA PRO A 6 8.61 -25.74 2.51
C PRO A 6 7.89 -25.21 1.26
N PHE A 7 8.68 -24.68 0.33
CA PHE A 7 8.20 -24.21 -0.95
C PHE A 7 9.24 -24.54 -2.03
N GLU A 8 8.79 -24.97 -3.20
CA GLU A 8 9.67 -25.29 -4.33
C GLU A 8 10.01 -24.04 -5.15
N PRO A 9 11.29 -23.70 -5.40
CA PRO A 9 11.65 -22.52 -6.17
C PRO A 9 11.06 -22.48 -7.58
N SER A 10 10.80 -23.65 -8.17
CA SER A 10 10.18 -23.78 -9.50
C SER A 10 8.74 -23.26 -9.59
N GLN A 11 8.10 -22.92 -8.45
CA GLN A 11 6.77 -22.31 -8.45
C GLN A 11 6.77 -20.84 -8.86
N PHE A 12 7.94 -20.20 -8.92
CA PHE A 12 8.08 -18.79 -9.26
C PHE A 12 8.59 -18.61 -10.69
N ASN A 13 8.04 -17.62 -11.39
CA ASN A 13 8.42 -17.28 -12.77
C ASN A 13 9.56 -16.27 -12.85
N PHE A 14 10.35 -16.09 -11.80
CA PHE A 14 11.48 -15.16 -11.72
C PHE A 14 12.68 -15.82 -11.04
N LYS A 15 13.91 -15.41 -11.40
CA LYS A 15 15.13 -15.94 -10.78
C LYS A 15 15.59 -15.10 -9.60
N THR A 16 15.43 -13.78 -9.69
CA THR A 16 15.84 -12.82 -8.67
C THR A 16 14.74 -11.80 -8.40
N THR A 17 14.69 -11.26 -7.19
CA THR A 17 13.71 -10.21 -6.84
C THR A 17 13.93 -8.90 -7.60
N ALA A 18 15.07 -8.74 -8.28
CA ALA A 18 15.34 -7.59 -9.15
C ALA A 18 14.50 -7.61 -10.44
N GLU A 19 13.97 -8.78 -10.83
CA GLU A 19 13.09 -8.95 -12.00
C GLU A 19 11.63 -8.61 -11.69
N LEU A 20 11.29 -8.39 -10.41
CA LEU A 20 9.94 -8.11 -9.99
C LEU A 20 9.64 -6.62 -10.11
N GLU A 21 8.47 -6.32 -10.68
CA GLU A 21 7.91 -4.98 -10.61
C GLU A 21 7.67 -4.61 -9.14
N PRO A 22 8.10 -3.41 -8.70
CA PRO A 22 7.92 -3.01 -7.32
C PRO A 22 6.43 -2.97 -6.98
N PHE A 23 6.04 -3.61 -5.87
CA PHE A 23 4.68 -3.51 -5.39
C PHE A 23 4.42 -2.10 -4.87
N LEU A 24 3.43 -1.42 -5.46
CA LEU A 24 3.16 -0.01 -5.19
C LEU A 24 2.00 0.22 -4.21
N GLY A 25 1.31 -0.85 -3.81
CA GLY A 25 0.19 -0.82 -2.88
C GLY A 25 0.58 -1.02 -1.41
N VAL A 26 -0.42 -1.29 -0.57
CA VAL A 26 -0.22 -1.70 0.83
C VAL A 26 -0.69 -3.14 0.99
N LEU A 27 0.13 -3.97 1.61
CA LEU A 27 -0.20 -5.37 1.86
C LEU A 27 -1.17 -5.47 3.05
N GLY A 28 -2.31 -6.13 2.84
CA GLY A 28 -3.26 -6.48 3.91
C GLY A 28 -3.98 -5.29 4.56
N GLN A 29 -4.00 -4.12 3.91
CA GLN A 29 -4.60 -2.89 4.46
C GLN A 29 -5.69 -2.31 3.56
N GLU A 30 -6.49 -3.17 2.94
CA GLU A 30 -7.57 -2.81 2.00
C GLU A 30 -8.49 -1.74 2.59
N ARG A 31 -8.97 -1.94 3.83
CA ARG A 31 -9.82 -0.97 4.54
C ARG A 31 -9.17 0.41 4.68
N ALA A 32 -7.86 0.47 4.89
CA ALA A 32 -7.15 1.75 5.04
C ALA A 32 -7.03 2.48 3.69
N VAL A 33 -6.89 1.73 2.59
CA VAL A 33 -6.86 2.29 1.23
C VAL A 33 -8.22 2.90 0.88
N GLU A 34 -9.31 2.16 1.12
CA GLU A 34 -10.68 2.62 0.86
C GLU A 34 -11.02 3.88 1.67
N ALA A 35 -10.68 3.90 2.96
CA ALA A 35 -10.92 5.06 3.82
C ALA A 35 -10.15 6.31 3.35
N LEU A 36 -8.91 6.12 2.87
CA LEU A 36 -8.11 7.22 2.31
C LEU A 36 -8.70 7.72 0.99
N GLN A 37 -9.12 6.82 0.10
CA GLN A 37 -9.80 7.16 -1.15
C GLN A 37 -11.06 7.99 -0.89
N PHE A 38 -11.91 7.52 0.02
CA PHE A 38 -13.12 8.22 0.43
C PHE A 38 -12.82 9.61 1.00
N GLY A 39 -11.87 9.69 1.94
CA GLY A 39 -11.53 10.95 2.61
C GLY A 39 -10.95 12.00 1.67
N VAL A 40 -10.12 11.59 0.71
CA VAL A 40 -9.52 12.49 -0.29
C VAL A 40 -10.53 12.91 -1.35
N ALA A 41 -11.49 12.06 -1.72
CA ALA A 41 -12.54 12.37 -2.67
C ALA A 41 -13.63 13.31 -2.11
N MET A 42 -13.61 13.65 -0.81
CA MET A 42 -14.66 14.44 -0.18
C MET A 42 -14.60 15.92 -0.60
N PRO A 43 -15.62 16.46 -1.30
CA PRO A 43 -15.61 17.84 -1.80
C PRO A 43 -16.10 18.83 -0.74
N ARG A 44 -15.59 18.74 0.49
CA ARG A 44 -15.98 19.62 1.60
C ARG A 44 -14.77 20.34 2.18
N PRO A 45 -14.73 21.69 2.12
CA PRO A 45 -13.68 22.47 2.77
C PRO A 45 -13.60 22.17 4.27
N GLY A 46 -12.39 22.05 4.79
CA GLY A 46 -12.13 21.74 6.20
C GLY A 46 -12.26 20.26 6.58
N TYR A 47 -12.46 19.36 5.61
CA TYR A 47 -12.39 17.92 5.85
C TYR A 47 -10.94 17.47 5.98
N ASN A 48 -10.60 16.79 7.07
CA ASN A 48 -9.24 16.34 7.38
C ASN A 48 -9.20 14.81 7.51
N VAL A 49 -8.09 14.21 7.09
CA VAL A 49 -7.84 12.77 7.24
C VAL A 49 -6.77 12.54 8.28
N TYR A 50 -7.04 11.63 9.22
CA TYR A 50 -6.09 11.19 10.24
C TYR A 50 -5.81 9.70 10.11
N VAL A 51 -4.54 9.30 10.22
CA VAL A 51 -4.09 7.92 9.96
C VAL A 51 -3.37 7.35 11.18
N MET A 52 -3.85 6.20 11.65
CA MET A 52 -3.40 5.52 12.88
C MET A 52 -3.00 4.06 12.62
N GLY A 53 -2.29 3.43 13.56
CA GLY A 53 -1.84 2.03 13.48
C GLY A 53 -0.54 1.76 14.25
N GLU A 54 -0.08 0.51 14.20
CA GLU A 54 1.17 0.05 14.80
C GLU A 54 2.41 0.62 14.10
N PRO A 55 3.51 0.97 14.79
CA PRO A 55 4.76 1.46 14.18
C PRO A 55 5.37 0.47 13.17
N GLY A 56 6.07 0.98 12.14
CA GLY A 56 6.76 0.13 11.14
C GLY A 56 6.09 -0.13 9.76
N PRO A 57 4.76 -0.08 9.56
CA PRO A 57 4.13 -0.47 8.29
C PRO A 57 4.18 0.62 7.20
N GLY A 58 5.08 1.61 7.32
CA GLY A 58 5.27 2.62 6.27
C GLY A 58 4.06 3.52 6.00
N ARG A 59 3.17 3.71 6.98
CA ARG A 59 1.91 4.50 6.86
C ARG A 59 2.12 5.87 6.23
N PHE A 60 3.13 6.60 6.70
CA PHE A 60 3.46 7.92 6.15
C PHE A 60 3.89 7.85 4.67
N SER A 61 4.78 6.91 4.34
CA SER A 61 5.26 6.71 2.97
C SER A 61 4.13 6.36 2.02
N PHE A 62 3.22 5.49 2.46
CA PHE A 62 2.03 5.13 1.69
C PHE A 62 1.12 6.33 1.44
N VAL A 63 0.69 7.03 2.49
CA VAL A 63 -0.22 8.18 2.38
C VAL A 63 0.39 9.27 1.48
N ARG A 64 1.67 9.59 1.68
CA ARG A 64 2.37 10.58 0.88
C ARG A 64 2.43 10.20 -0.60
N ARG A 65 2.67 8.92 -0.88
CA ARG A 65 2.72 8.40 -2.25
C ARG A 65 1.35 8.45 -2.91
N TYR A 66 0.31 8.03 -2.21
CA TYR A 66 -1.07 8.07 -2.68
C TYR A 66 -1.50 9.50 -3.03
N LEU A 67 -1.31 10.45 -2.11
CA LEU A 67 -1.68 11.86 -2.33
C LEU A 67 -0.93 12.49 -3.50
N LYS A 68 0.35 12.15 -3.69
CA LYS A 68 1.13 12.60 -4.86
C LYS A 68 0.59 12.06 -6.18
N ALA A 69 0.12 10.81 -6.20
CA ALA A 69 -0.48 10.22 -7.38
C ALA A 69 -1.82 10.89 -7.72
N GLU A 70 -2.68 11.09 -6.71
CA GLU A 70 -4.00 11.70 -6.92
C GLU A 70 -3.91 13.18 -7.31
N GLY A 71 -2.99 13.94 -6.70
CA GLY A 71 -2.75 15.35 -7.07
C GLY A 71 -2.29 15.53 -8.52
N LYS A 72 -1.55 14.57 -9.09
CA LYS A 72 -1.18 14.58 -10.52
C LYS A 72 -2.37 14.31 -11.44
N ARG A 73 -3.39 13.61 -10.96
CA ARG A 73 -4.59 13.22 -11.74
C ARG A 73 -5.60 14.38 -11.87
N LEU A 74 -5.54 15.32 -10.93
CA LEU A 74 -6.40 16.51 -10.88
C LEU A 74 -5.80 17.73 -11.62
N GLN A 75 -4.59 17.58 -12.19
CA GLN A 75 -3.94 18.56 -13.08
C GLN A 75 -4.19 18.19 -14.53
#